data_AF-A0A076HRW4-F1
#
_entry.id   AF-A0A076HRW4-F1
#
_cell.length_a   1.000
_cell.length_b   1.000
_cell.length_c   1.000
_cell.angle_alpha   90.00
_cell.angle_beta   90.00
_cell.angle_gamma   90.00
#
_symmetry.space_group_name_H-M   'P 1'
#
loop_
_entity.id
_entity.type
_entity.pdbx_description
1 polymer ?
#
loop_
_entity_poly.entity_id
_entity_poly.type
_entity_poly.pdbx_seq_one_letter_code
_entity_poly.pdbx_strand_id
1 'polypeptide(L)' 'MKQNLSYQVHCQVITAQTDCGEIVTAKRTEHQLLSATSEVSEVFADLYEQFRSPCLVGLQIVSIQNCQTKELQAA' A
#
# COMPACT_ATOMS: atom_id res chain seq x y z
N MET A 1 20.33 -2.92 8.80
CA MET A 1 19.55 -2.39 9.95
C MET A 1 18.19 -3.07 9.92
N LYS A 2 17.75 -3.69 11.02
CA LYS A 2 16.38 -4.22 11.11
C LYS A 2 15.45 -3.02 11.28
N GLN A 3 14.87 -2.53 10.19
CA GLN A 3 13.86 -1.49 10.26
C GLN A 3 12.63 -2.12 10.94
N ASN A 4 12.27 -1.60 12.11
CA ASN A 4 11.10 -2.07 12.83
C ASN A 4 9.86 -1.58 12.07
N LEU A 5 9.24 -2.47 11.28
CA LEU A 5 8.01 -2.19 10.57
C LEU A 5 6.89 -1.93 11.59
N SER A 6 6.66 -0.65 11.89
CA SER A 6 5.84 -0.20 13.01
C SER A 6 4.52 0.40 12.57
N TYR A 7 4.27 0.47 11.26
CA TYR A 7 3.05 1.04 10.70
C TYR A 7 2.33 0.02 9.84
N GLN A 8 1.01 -0.03 9.95
CA GLN A 8 0.13 -0.76 9.04
C GLN A 8 -0.46 0.22 8.05
N VAL A 9 -0.28 -0.07 6.76
CA VAL A 9 -0.77 0.70 5.64
C VAL A 9 -1.91 -0.06 5.00
N HIS A 10 -3.07 0.58 4.88
CA HIS A 10 -4.17 0.08 4.06
C HIS A 10 -4.17 0.86 2.74
N CYS A 11 -4.08 0.15 1.61
CA CYS A 11 -4.11 0.76 0.29
C CYS A 11 -5.01 0.03 -0.68
N GLN A 12 -5.49 0.77 -1.68
CA GLN A 12 -6.23 0.27 -2.82
C GLN A 12 -5.35 0.35 -4.06
N VAL A 13 -5.25 -0.78 -4.76
CA VAL A 13 -4.54 -0.89 -6.03
C VAL A 13 -5.58 -1.15 -7.12
N ILE A 14 -5.55 -0.32 -8.15
CA ILE A 14 -6.44 -0.43 -9.30
C ILE A 14 -5.61 -0.84 -10.50
N THR A 15 -5.95 -1.99 -11.09
CA THR A 15 -5.31 -2.48 -12.30
C THR A 15 -6.28 -2.58 -13.45
N ALA A 16 -5.83 -2.20 -14.64
CA ALA A 16 -6.53 -2.46 -15.88
C ALA A 16 -6.43 -3.95 -16.23
N GLN A 17 -7.54 -4.52 -16.70
CA GLN A 17 -7.50 -5.75 -17.48
C GLN A 17 -7.57 -5.35 -18.94
N THR A 18 -6.64 -5.87 -19.72
CA THR A 18 -6.51 -5.54 -21.13
C THR A 18 -6.89 -6.73 -22.00
N ASP A 19 -7.62 -6.49 -23.07
CA ASP A 19 -7.86 -7.44 -24.15
C ASP A 19 -7.51 -6.78 -25.48
N CYS A 20 -6.73 -7.46 -26.32
CA CYS A 20 -6.21 -6.89 -27.58
C CYS A 20 -5.56 -5.49 -27.48
N GLY A 21 -4.98 -5.15 -26.32
CA GLY A 21 -4.36 -3.84 -26.08
C GLY A 21 -5.33 -2.72 -25.65
N GLU A 22 -6.61 -3.01 -25.56
CA GLU A 22 -7.63 -2.11 -25.03
C GLU A 22 -7.95 -2.44 -23.57
N ILE A 23 -8.26 -1.40 -22.78
CA ILE A 23 -8.71 -1.60 -21.39
C ILE A 23 -10.17 -2.02 -21.42
N VAL A 24 -10.43 -3.28 -21.06
CA VAL A 24 -11.80 -3.83 -21.03
C VAL A 24 -12.47 -3.67 -19.67
N THR A 25 -11.68 -3.63 -18.59
CA THR A 25 -12.21 -3.37 -17.24
C THR A 25 -11.08 -2.94 -16.29
N ALA A 26 -11.44 -2.50 -15.09
CA ALA A 26 -10.52 -2.22 -14.02
C ALA A 26 -10.89 -3.04 -12.77
N LYS A 27 -9.89 -3.68 -12.17
CA LYS A 27 -10.03 -4.40 -10.91
C LYS A 27 -9.45 -3.56 -9.78
N ARG A 28 -10.23 -3.32 -8.73
CA ARG A 28 -9.76 -2.77 -7.47
C ARG A 28 -9.46 -3.89 -6.50
N THR A 29 -8.29 -3.84 -5.87
CA THR A 29 -7.88 -4.80 -4.83
C THR A 29 -7.38 -4.04 -3.60
N GLU A 30 -7.82 -4.48 -2.42
CA GLU A 30 -7.38 -3.91 -1.15
C GLU A 30 -6.19 -4.68 -0.59
N HIS A 31 -5.22 -3.96 -0.04
CA HIS A 31 -4.01 -4.53 0.53
C HIS A 31 -3.72 -3.91 1.90
N GLN A 32 -3.33 -4.76 2.85
CA GLN A 32 -2.78 -4.33 4.12
C GLN A 32 -1.31 -4.74 4.17
N LEU A 33 -0.44 -3.75 4.39
CA LEU A 33 1.01 -3.91 4.33
C LEU A 33 1.64 -3.29 5.58
N LEU A 34 2.85 -3.71 5.89
CA LEU A 34 3.63 -3.11 6.98
C LEU A 34 4.69 -2.17 6.40
N SER A 35 4.88 -1.03 7.06
CA SER A 35 5.85 0.00 6.70
C SER A 35 6.72 0.36 7.89
N ALA A 36 7.97 0.76 7.61
CA ALA A 36 8.90 1.30 8.61
C ALA A 36 8.59 2.76 8.97
N THR A 37 7.81 3.45 8.12
CA THR A 37 7.60 4.90 8.15
C THR A 37 6.12 5.24 7.99
N SER A 38 5.72 6.38 8.58
CA SER A 38 4.41 7.00 8.34
C SER A 38 4.43 8.08 7.26
N GLU A 39 5.60 8.41 6.73
CA GLU A 39 5.74 9.44 5.72
C GLU A 39 5.06 9.01 4.43
N VAL A 40 4.02 9.74 4.02
CA VAL A 40 3.15 9.36 2.89
C VAL A 40 3.94 9.20 1.59
N SER A 41 4.93 10.06 1.36
CA SER A 41 5.78 10.00 0.16
C SER A 41 6.64 8.75 0.13
N GLU A 42 7.21 8.35 1.27
CA GLU A 42 8.03 7.14 1.39
C GLU A 42 7.15 5.90 1.23
N VAL A 43 6.02 5.85 1.94
CA VAL A 43 5.03 4.76 1.79
C VAL A 43 4.55 4.66 0.36
N PHE A 44 4.24 5.78 -0.30
CA PHE A 44 3.78 5.74 -1.68
C PHE A 44 4.87 5.23 -2.63
N ALA A 45 6.14 5.62 -2.43
CA ALA A 45 7.25 5.13 -3.23
C ALA A 45 7.41 3.60 -3.10
N ASP A 46 7.39 3.08 -1.87
CA ASP A 46 7.48 1.65 -1.58
C ASP A 46 6.32 0.87 -2.21
N LEU A 47 5.09 1.37 -2.05
CA LEU A 47 3.89 0.78 -2.64
C LEU A 47 3.94 0.80 -4.17
N TYR A 48 4.39 1.91 -4.76
CA TYR A 48 4.52 2.02 -6.20
C TYR A 48 5.57 1.03 -6.74
N GLU A 49 6.71 0.88 -6.08
CA GLU A 49 7.72 -0.11 -6.46
C GLU A 49 7.17 -1.54 -6.38
N GLN A 50 6.42 -1.86 -5.32
CA GLN A 50 5.83 -3.19 -5.12
C GLN A 50 4.77 -3.55 -6.16
N PHE A 51 3.89 -2.60 -6.53
CA PHE A 51 2.76 -2.83 -7.44
C PHE A 51 3.02 -2.36 -8.87
N ARG A 52 4.24 -1.91 -9.18
CA ARG A 52 4.60 -1.38 -10.49
C ARG A 52 4.25 -2.39 -11.58
N SER A 53 3.36 -1.98 -12.48
CA SER A 53 2.92 -2.79 -13.61
C SER A 53 2.44 -1.89 -14.75
N PRO A 54 2.58 -2.31 -16.02
CA PRO A 54 1.95 -1.62 -17.15
C PRO A 54 0.43 -1.49 -16.99
N CYS A 55 -0.18 -2.39 -16.23
CA CYS A 55 -1.61 -2.37 -15.96
C CYS A 55 -1.98 -1.54 -14.72
N LEU A 56 -1.02 -0.96 -14.00
CA LEU A 56 -1.32 -0.14 -12.82
C LEU A 56 -1.94 1.19 -13.28
N VAL A 57 -3.21 1.42 -12.93
CA VAL A 57 -3.93 2.64 -13.29
C VAL A 57 -4.22 3.54 -12.09
N GLY A 58 -4.11 3.01 -10.87
CA GLY A 58 -4.30 3.79 -9.66
C GLY A 58 -3.71 3.12 -8.44
N LEU A 59 -3.13 3.93 -7.57
CA LEU A 59 -2.66 3.54 -6.25
C LEU A 59 -3.14 4.58 -5.25
N GLN A 60 -3.86 4.15 -4.22
CA GLN A 60 -4.44 5.03 -3.21
C GLN A 60 -4.13 4.51 -1.82
N ILE A 61 -3.50 5.34 -1.00
CA ILE A 61 -3.35 5.08 0.43
C ILE A 61 -4.67 5.46 1.10
N VAL A 62 -5.30 4.49 1.78
CA VAL A 62 -6.56 4.68 2.50
C VAL A 62 -6.29 5.07 3.95
N SER A 63 -5.33 4.42 4.59
CA SER A 63 -4.88 4.76 5.94
C SER A 63 -3.46 4.31 6.22
N ILE A 64 -2.81 4.98 7.16
CA ILE A 64 -1.54 4.58 7.76
C ILE A 64 -1.75 4.65 9.28
N GLN A 65 -1.49 3.55 9.97
CA GLN A 65 -1.71 3.43 11.42
C GLN A 65 -0.45 2.94 12.10
N ASN A 66 -0.08 3.57 13.22
CA ASN A 66 1.01 3.07 14.05
C ASN A 66 0.53 1.83 14.84
N CYS A 67 1.27 0.73 14.76
CA CYS A 67 0.98 -0.54 15.41
C CYS A 67 1.49 -0.61 16.86
N GLN A 68 2.28 0.36 17.34
CA GLN A 68 2.93 0.34 18.65
C GLN A 68 1.99 0.67 19.84
N THR A 69 0.70 0.88 19.61
CA THR A 69 -0.23 1.40 20.64
C THR A 69 -0.71 0.37 21.68
N LYS A 70 -0.17 -0.86 21.73
CA LYS A 70 -0.64 -1.88 22.69
C LYS A 70 0.28 -2.19 23.88
N GLU A 71 1.48 -1.64 23.96
CA GLU A 71 2.42 -1.96 25.07
C GLU A 71 2.50 -0.90 26.19
N LEU A 72 1.85 0.26 26.06
CA LEU A 72 1.95 1.37 27.04
C LEU A 72 0.78 1.49 28.04
N GLN A 73 -0.09 0.49 28.16
CA GLN A 73 -1.21 0.51 29.13
C GLN A 73 -1.19 -0.67 30.13
N ALA A 74 -0.10 -1.43 30.23
CA ALA A 74 0.02 -2.57 31.15
C ALA A 74 1.24 -2.47 32.10
N ALA A 75 1.59 -1.25 32.53
CA ALA A 75 2.59 -1.00 33.57
C ALA A 75 1.96 -0.25 34.75
#